data_AF-A0A6I9PXU7-F1
#
_entry.id   AF-A0A6I9PXU7-F1
#
_cell.length_a   1.000
_cell.length_b   1.000
_cell.length_c   1.000
_cell.angle_alpha   90.00
_cell.angle_beta   90.00
_cell.angle_gamma   90.00
#
_symmetry.space_group_name_H-M   'P 1'
#
loop_
_entity.id
_entity.type
_entity.pdbx_description
1 polymer ?
#
loop_
_entity_poly.entity_id
_entity_poly.type
_entity_poly.pdbx_seq_one_letter_code
_entity_poly.pdbx_strand_id
1 'polypeptide(L)'
;MVIIVCLFLKGLEREKGCKTVSTKTFVMHKGCQSYNEVEIPYCEGTCNTFTKYSKAAAAMQHSCSCCRETRSSNRSIDLHCLNGDVVPYTYIHVEECGCGHTDCTSAAALPARRRRSSTLV
;
A
#
# COMPACT_ATOMS: atom_id res chain seq x y z
N MET A 1 -9.72 -42.06 -6.17
CA MET A 1 -8.69 -41.04 -6.51
C MET A 1 -9.23 -39.60 -6.63
N VAL A 2 -10.51 -39.33 -6.34
CA VAL A 2 -11.09 -37.97 -6.47
C VAL A 2 -10.95 -37.15 -5.17
N ILE A 3 -10.97 -37.80 -4.00
CA ILE A 3 -10.91 -37.13 -2.68
C ILE A 3 -9.55 -36.47 -2.41
N ILE A 4 -8.45 -37.04 -2.93
CA ILE A 4 -7.08 -36.52 -2.72
C ILE A 4 -6.84 -35.19 -3.47
N VAL A 5 -7.52 -34.96 -4.59
CA VAL A 5 -7.36 -33.72 -5.39
C VAL A 5 -7.97 -32.51 -4.66
N CYS A 6 -9.04 -32.70 -3.88
CA CYS A 6 -9.65 -31.62 -3.11
C CYS A 6 -8.75 -31.11 -1.97
N LEU A 7 -7.83 -31.93 -1.45
CA LEU A 7 -6.95 -31.52 -0.35
C LEU A 7 -5.80 -30.61 -0.80
N PHE A 8 -5.39 -30.65 -2.07
CA PHE A 8 -4.36 -29.74 -2.62
C PHE A 8 -4.89 -28.35 -2.98
N LEU A 9 -6.22 -28.12 -2.95
CA LEU A 9 -6.83 -26.81 -3.20
C LEU A 9 -6.98 -25.94 -1.94
N LYS A 10 -6.71 -26.48 -0.75
CA LYS A 10 -6.60 -25.69 0.48
C LYS A 10 -5.19 -25.11 0.65
N GLY A 11 -4.75 -24.35 -0.35
CA GLY A 11 -3.65 -23.41 -0.21
C GLY A 11 -4.13 -22.10 0.41
N LEU A 12 -4.81 -22.17 1.54
CA LEU A 12 -5.40 -21.02 2.23
C LEU A 12 -5.21 -21.29 3.71
N GLU A 13 -4.03 -20.94 4.22
CA GLU A 13 -3.85 -20.31 5.51
C GLU A 13 -2.36 -20.23 5.79
N ARG A 14 -1.76 -19.12 5.34
CA ARG A 14 -0.63 -18.54 6.07
C ARG A 14 -0.91 -17.07 6.32
N GLU A 15 -1.65 -16.91 7.42
CA GLU A 15 -1.79 -15.77 8.32
C GLU A 15 -0.95 -14.52 8.00
N LYS A 16 -1.65 -13.52 7.46
CA LYS A 16 -1.66 -12.06 7.76
C LYS A 16 -2.17 -11.35 6.51
N GLY A 17 -3.50 -11.39 6.34
CA GLY A 17 -4.19 -10.62 5.30
C GLY A 17 -3.99 -9.11 5.47
N CYS A 18 -4.60 -8.33 4.59
CA CYS A 18 -4.60 -6.87 4.72
C CYS A 18 -5.29 -6.44 6.03
N LYS A 19 -4.57 -5.71 6.88
CA LYS A 19 -5.06 -5.24 8.19
C LYS A 19 -4.74 -3.77 8.42
N THR A 20 -5.54 -3.13 9.25
CA THR A 20 -5.25 -1.80 9.79
C THR A 20 -4.31 -1.94 10.98
N VAL A 21 -3.20 -1.21 10.95
CA VAL A 21 -2.20 -1.12 12.02
C VAL A 21 -2.08 0.34 12.41
N SER A 22 -1.83 0.65 13.69
CA SER A 22 -1.60 2.03 14.13
C SER A 22 -0.21 2.23 14.70
N THR A 23 0.34 3.42 14.50
CA THR A 23 1.59 3.85 15.13
C THR A 23 1.40 5.20 15.78
N LYS A 24 1.88 5.35 17.00
CA LYS A 24 1.91 6.62 17.72
C LYS A 24 3.23 7.31 17.43
N THR A 25 3.17 8.55 16.92
CA THR A 25 4.36 9.31 16.57
C THR A 25 4.08 10.80 16.63
N PHE A 26 5.13 11.60 16.73
CA PHE A 26 5.03 13.05 16.57
C PHE A 26 4.97 13.42 15.09
N VAL A 27 4.01 14.26 14.73
CA VAL A 27 3.88 14.74 13.36
C VAL A 27 4.71 16.00 13.19
N MET A 28 5.61 16.01 12.21
CA MET A 28 6.42 17.18 11.85
C MET A 28 6.12 17.62 10.43
N HIS A 29 5.78 18.90 10.25
CA HIS A 29 5.59 19.49 8.93
C HIS A 29 6.10 20.93 8.89
N LYS A 30 6.95 21.26 7.90
CA LYS A 30 7.51 22.61 7.68
C LYS A 30 8.15 23.26 8.94
N GLY A 31 8.79 22.45 9.78
CA GLY A 31 9.43 22.93 11.02
C GLY A 31 8.47 23.14 12.20
N CYS A 32 7.20 22.74 12.07
CA CYS A 32 6.22 22.71 13.16
C CYS A 32 5.95 21.26 13.57
N GLN A 33 5.67 21.01 14.85
CA GLN A 33 5.49 19.68 15.42
C GLN A 33 4.24 19.57 16.29
N SER A 34 3.61 18.39 16.33
CA SER A 34 2.51 18.12 17.26
C SER A 34 3.00 18.12 18.71
N TYR A 35 2.19 18.62 19.65
CA TYR A 35 2.56 18.65 21.06
C TYR A 35 2.61 17.25 21.70
N ASN A 36 1.65 16.40 21.32
CA ASN A 36 1.54 15.02 21.75
C ASN A 36 1.79 14.06 20.58
N GLU A 37 2.08 12.81 20.91
CA GLU A 37 2.03 11.73 19.92
C GLU A 37 0.62 11.59 19.37
N VAL A 38 0.53 11.47 18.04
CA VAL A 38 -0.72 11.25 17.31
C VAL A 38 -0.74 9.81 16.86
N GLU A 39 -1.88 9.14 17.07
CA GLU A 39 -2.11 7.79 16.55
C GLU A 39 -2.47 7.86 15.06
N ILE A 40 -1.58 7.30 14.23
CA ILE A 40 -1.69 7.29 12.77
C ILE A 40 -1.88 5.85 12.31
N PRO A 41 -3.10 5.46 11.91
CA PRO A 41 -3.36 4.16 11.32
C PRO A 41 -2.94 4.11 9.85
N TYR A 42 -2.47 2.94 9.43
CA TYR A 42 -2.05 2.61 8.07
C TYR A 42 -2.42 1.16 7.74
N CYS A 43 -2.43 0.84 6.45
CA CYS A 43 -2.69 -0.52 5.99
C CYS A 43 -1.39 -1.30 5.81
N GLU A 44 -1.35 -2.51 6.36
CA GLU A 44 -0.23 -3.42 6.21
C GLU A 44 -0.75 -4.84 6.00
N GLY A 45 -0.20 -5.57 5.03
CA GLY A 45 -0.52 -6.97 4.86
C GLY A 45 -0.44 -7.44 3.42
N THR A 46 -0.89 -8.66 3.21
CA THR A 46 -0.82 -9.33 1.91
C THR A 46 -2.20 -9.45 1.27
N CYS A 47 -2.24 -9.35 -0.06
CA CYS A 47 -3.44 -9.51 -0.88
C CYS A 47 -3.19 -10.53 -2.00
N ASN A 48 -4.26 -11.20 -2.43
CA ASN A 48 -4.17 -12.23 -3.46
C ASN A 48 -3.86 -11.60 -4.83
N THR A 49 -2.82 -12.11 -5.47
CA THR A 49 -2.44 -11.75 -6.83
C THR A 49 -2.14 -13.01 -7.63
N PHE A 50 -2.39 -12.98 -8.94
CA PHE A 50 -2.04 -14.09 -9.82
C PHE A 50 -1.71 -13.60 -11.24
N THR A 51 -0.92 -14.41 -11.94
CA THR A 51 -0.73 -14.32 -13.39
C THR A 51 -0.77 -15.74 -13.94
N LYS A 52 -1.64 -16.01 -14.92
CA LYS A 52 -1.80 -17.34 -15.51
C LYS A 52 -2.23 -17.28 -16.97
N TYR A 53 -1.84 -18.26 -17.77
CA TYR A 53 -2.39 -18.41 -19.13
C TYR A 53 -3.86 -18.82 -19.05
N SER A 54 -4.76 -18.03 -19.64
CA SER A 54 -6.16 -18.40 -19.82
C SER A 54 -6.33 -18.99 -21.21
N LYS A 55 -6.55 -20.30 -21.30
CA LYS A 55 -6.84 -20.98 -22.58
C LYS A 55 -8.09 -20.39 -23.25
N ALA A 56 -9.11 -20.03 -22.47
CA ALA A 56 -10.34 -19.43 -22.97
C ALA A 56 -10.11 -18.06 -23.62
N ALA A 57 -9.16 -17.27 -23.09
CA ALA A 57 -8.78 -15.98 -23.65
C ALA A 57 -7.60 -16.05 -24.64
N ALA A 58 -6.99 -17.24 -24.83
CA ALA A 58 -5.74 -17.47 -25.54
C ALA A 58 -4.59 -16.50 -25.16
N ALA A 59 -4.59 -15.99 -23.91
CA ALA A 59 -3.72 -14.91 -23.46
C ALA A 59 -3.32 -15.05 -21.98
N MET A 60 -2.29 -14.30 -21.56
CA MET A 60 -1.95 -14.13 -20.14
C MET A 60 -3.03 -13.30 -19.44
N GLN A 61 -3.59 -13.84 -18.36
CA GLN A 61 -4.48 -13.15 -17.45
C GLN A 61 -3.71 -12.73 -16.21
N HIS A 62 -3.82 -11.46 -15.86
CA HIS A 62 -3.19 -10.87 -14.69
C HIS A 62 -4.28 -10.39 -13.72
N SER A 63 -4.04 -10.55 -12.43
CA SER A 63 -4.85 -9.95 -11.37
C SER A 63 -3.95 -9.54 -10.24
N CYS A 64 -3.79 -8.23 -10.06
CA CYS A 64 -3.05 -7.66 -8.93
C CYS A 64 -4.02 -7.03 -7.94
N SER A 65 -3.66 -7.09 -6.67
CA SER A 65 -4.40 -6.47 -5.58
C SER A 65 -3.41 -5.92 -4.57
N CYS A 66 -3.63 -4.71 -4.08
CA CYS A 66 -2.82 -4.09 -3.04
C CYS A 66 -3.62 -3.91 -1.75
N CYS A 67 -2.94 -4.04 -0.62
CA CYS A 67 -3.51 -3.71 0.68
C CYS A 67 -3.55 -2.18 0.81
N ARG A 68 -4.76 -1.61 0.86
CA ARG A 68 -4.98 -0.17 0.90
C ARG A 68 -6.23 0.17 1.72
N GLU A 69 -6.41 1.46 2.00
CA GLU A 69 -7.59 1.97 2.68
C GLU A 69 -8.86 1.73 1.84
N THR A 70 -9.87 1.10 2.44
CA THR A 70 -11.22 0.98 1.88
C THR A 70 -12.13 2.09 2.39
N ARG A 71 -11.86 2.56 3.62
CA ARG A 71 -12.50 3.73 4.21
C ARG A 71 -11.44 4.59 4.90
N SER A 72 -11.53 5.89 4.66
CA SER A 72 -10.65 6.89 5.27
C SER A 72 -11.42 8.18 5.53
N SER A 73 -10.92 8.96 6.49
CA SER A 73 -11.44 10.28 6.83
C SER A 73 -10.30 11.28 6.98
N ASN A 74 -10.58 12.56 6.74
CA ASN A 74 -9.61 13.61 6.99
C ASN A 74 -9.64 14.01 8.46
N ARG A 75 -8.50 13.93 9.16
CA ARG A 75 -8.35 14.39 10.55
C ARG A 75 -7.38 15.55 10.62
N SER A 76 -7.77 16.60 11.32
CA SER A 76 -6.93 17.77 11.56
C SER A 76 -6.35 17.74 12.97
N ILE A 77 -5.07 18.06 13.06
CA ILE A 77 -4.32 18.22 14.32
C ILE A 77 -3.63 19.59 14.31
N ASP A 78 -3.32 20.10 15.49
CA ASP A 78 -2.57 21.35 15.62
C ASP A 78 -1.06 21.07 15.71
N LEU A 79 -0.29 21.76 14.87
CA LEU A 79 1.16 21.75 14.91
C LEU A 79 1.66 23.08 15.50
N HIS A 80 2.61 22.98 16.42
CA HIS A 80 3.24 24.12 17.06
C HIS A 80 4.58 24.41 16.41
N CYS A 81 4.75 25.65 15.97
CA CYS A 81 5.98 26.12 15.35
C CYS A 81 6.86 26.82 16.38
N LEU A 82 8.18 26.88 16.14
CA LEU A 82 9.13 27.57 17.02
C LEU A 82 8.83 29.07 17.17
N ASN A 83 8.15 29.67 16.20
CA ASN A 83 7.74 31.07 16.20
C ASN A 83 6.54 31.35 17.14
N GLY A 84 5.94 30.31 17.75
CA GLY A 84 4.74 30.42 18.59
C GLY A 84 3.42 30.26 17.82
N ASP A 85 3.46 30.21 16.49
CA ASP A 85 2.28 29.95 15.66
C ASP A 85 1.74 28.53 15.84
N VAL A 86 0.41 28.41 15.73
CA VAL A 86 -0.29 27.13 15.69
C VAL A 86 -0.89 26.96 14.30
N VAL A 87 -0.48 25.91 13.60
CA VAL A 87 -0.89 25.63 12.22
C VAL A 87 -1.68 24.32 12.19
N PRO A 88 -2.94 24.32 11.70
CA PRO A 88 -3.70 23.10 11.54
C PRO A 88 -3.11 22.26 10.39
N TYR A 89 -2.91 20.98 10.64
CA TYR A 89 -2.45 20.00 9.67
C TYR A 89 -3.47 18.87 9.53
N THR A 90 -3.97 18.69 8.31
CA THR A 90 -4.92 17.64 7.99
C THR A 90 -4.21 16.47 7.34
N TYR A 91 -4.43 15.27 7.88
CA TYR A 91 -3.94 14.02 7.32
C TYR A 91 -5.09 13.05 7.03
N ILE A 92 -4.84 12.08 6.15
CA ILE A 92 -5.78 11.01 5.85
C ILE A 92 -5.65 9.95 6.96
N HIS A 93 -6.71 9.77 7.72
CA HIS A 93 -6.84 8.76 8.75
C HIS A 93 -7.51 7.51 8.17
N VAL A 94 -6.79 6.39 8.20
CA VAL A 94 -7.30 5.10 7.74
C VAL A 94 -8.28 4.53 8.77
N GLU A 95 -9.52 4.28 8.37
CA GLU A 95 -10.53 3.65 9.23
C GLU A 95 -10.60 2.15 8.99
N GLU A 96 -10.46 1.73 7.74
CA GLU A 96 -10.57 0.33 7.35
C GLU A 96 -9.64 0.03 6.16
N CYS A 97 -9.05 -1.16 6.19
CA CYS A 97 -8.14 -1.66 5.17
C CYS A 97 -8.74 -2.85 4.44
N GLY A 98 -8.42 -2.99 3.16
CA GLY A 98 -8.83 -4.13 2.35
C GLY A 98 -8.00 -4.28 1.09
N CYS A 99 -8.26 -5.37 0.37
CA CYS A 99 -7.59 -5.67 -0.89
C CYS A 99 -8.31 -4.98 -2.05
N GLY A 100 -7.69 -3.93 -2.60
CA GLY A 100 -8.17 -3.25 -3.80
C GLY A 100 -7.47 -3.79 -5.04
N HIS A 101 -8.25 -4.11 -6.09
CA HIS A 101 -7.70 -4.52 -7.38
C HIS A 101 -6.89 -3.38 -8.01
N THR A 102 -5.75 -3.72 -8.59
CA THR A 102 -4.85 -2.79 -9.27
C THR A 102 -4.35 -3.42 -10.57
N ASP A 103 -4.11 -2.59 -11.58
CA ASP A 103 -3.50 -3.07 -12.83
C ASP A 103 -2.02 -3.39 -12.60
N CYS A 104 -1.56 -4.53 -13.09
CA CYS A 104 -0.16 -4.96 -12.98
C CYS A 104 0.79 -4.19 -13.93
N THR A 105 0.32 -3.13 -14.60
CA THR A 105 1.10 -2.36 -15.57
C THR A 105 2.16 -1.50 -14.88
N SER A 106 3.41 -1.98 -14.99
CA SER A 106 4.72 -1.37 -14.78
C SER A 106 4.85 -0.28 -13.71
N ALA A 107 5.73 -0.55 -12.75
CA ALA A 107 6.39 0.40 -11.86
C ALA A 107 6.34 1.84 -12.39
N ALA A 108 5.86 2.77 -11.55
CA ALA A 108 5.98 4.21 -11.76
C ALA A 108 7.29 4.48 -12.50
N ALA A 109 7.19 4.91 -13.76
CA ALA A 109 8.29 4.88 -14.71
C ALA A 109 9.55 5.45 -14.06
N LEU A 110 10.44 4.57 -13.59
CA LEU A 110 11.79 4.99 -13.26
C LEU A 110 12.33 5.51 -14.60
N PRO A 111 12.71 6.79 -14.70
CA PRO A 111 13.14 7.36 -15.95
C PRO A 111 14.21 6.44 -16.53
N ALA A 112 13.95 5.94 -17.74
CA ALA A 112 14.81 4.97 -18.41
C ALA A 112 16.26 5.45 -18.29
N ARG A 113 17.10 4.72 -17.55
CA ARG A 113 18.51 5.03 -17.40
C ARG A 113 19.12 4.95 -18.79
N ARG A 114 19.29 6.10 -19.44
CA ARG A 114 19.90 6.23 -20.77
C ARG A 114 21.30 5.64 -20.68
N ARG A 115 21.48 4.38 -21.11
CA ARG A 115 22.80 3.77 -21.28
C ARG A 115 23.55 4.63 -22.31
N ARG A 116 24.45 5.51 -21.84
CA ARG A 116 25.42 6.14 -22.73
C ARG A 116 26.33 5.01 -23.21
N SER A 117 26.18 4.59 -24.46
CA SER A 117 27.18 3.78 -25.14
C SER A 117 28.42 4.64 -25.33
N SER A 118 29.50 4.35 -24.60
CA SER A 118 30.82 4.90 -24.90
C SER A 118 31.48 3.99 -25.92
N THR A 119 31.31 4.31 -27.21
CA THR A 119 32.20 3.80 -28.25
C THR A 119 33.51 4.59 -28.11
N LEU A 120 34.54 3.97 -27.54
CA LEU A 120 35.90 4.47 -27.62
C LEU A 120 36.40 4.18 -29.05
N VAL A 121 36.65 5.24 -29.81
CA VAL A 121 37.47 5.23 -31.03
C VAL A 121 38.93 5.12 -30.62
#